data_AF-A0AAT9FKA3-F1
#
_entry.id   AF-A0AAT9FKA3-F1
#
_cell.length_a   1.000
_cell.length_b   1.000
_cell.length_c   1.000
_cell.angle_alpha   90.00
_cell.angle_beta   90.00
_cell.angle_gamma   90.00
#
_symmetry.space_group_name_H-M   'P 1'
#
loop_
_entity.id
_entity.type
_entity.pdbx_description
1 polymer ?
#
loop_
_entity_poly.entity_id
_entity_poly.type
_entity_poly.pdbx_seq_one_letter_code
_entity_poly.pdbx_strand_id
1 'polypeptide(L)'
;MGEQTNLHTMNKDSNNDFTTISEFLSAFAPEVSGRSTDIVTPELHGKLENLASGKLGEDEGRSISREILANENAMKTLAGLLSNDA
;
A
#
# COMPACT_ATOMS: atom_id res chain seq x y z
N MET A 1 26.02 -42.32 -3.62
CA MET A 1 25.07 -41.35 -4.21
C MET A 1 24.15 -40.90 -3.09
N GLY A 2 24.39 -39.70 -2.55
CA GLY A 2 23.56 -39.12 -1.49
C GLY A 2 22.72 -38.01 -2.11
N GLU A 3 21.40 -38.19 -2.13
CA GLU A 3 20.44 -37.17 -2.51
C GLU A 3 20.53 -36.01 -1.52
N GLN A 4 20.98 -34.85 -2.01
CA GLN A 4 20.97 -33.60 -1.26
C GLN A 4 19.52 -33.10 -1.20
N THR A 5 18.93 -33.14 -0.02
CA THR A 5 17.64 -32.53 0.29
C THR A 5 17.70 -31.03 0.01
N ASN A 6 16.95 -30.60 -1.01
CA ASN A 6 16.92 -29.24 -1.50
C ASN A 6 16.11 -28.37 -0.52
N LEU A 7 16.78 -27.82 0.49
CA LEU A 7 16.21 -26.89 1.46
C LEU A 7 16.29 -25.46 0.87
N HIS A 8 15.40 -25.14 -0.06
CA HIS A 8 15.27 -23.76 -0.56
C HIS A 8 13.83 -23.43 -0.91
N THR A 9 12.98 -23.35 0.12
CA THR A 9 11.64 -22.79 0.00
C THR A 9 11.35 -22.06 1.30
N MET A 10 11.52 -20.74 1.32
CA MET A 10 10.88 -19.77 2.24
C MET A 10 11.64 -18.44 2.20
N ASN A 11 11.62 -17.72 1.08
CA ASN A 11 11.84 -16.27 1.08
C ASN A 11 11.47 -15.63 -0.27
N LYS A 12 10.21 -15.74 -0.72
CA LYS A 12 9.83 -15.09 -2.00
C LYS A 12 8.37 -14.64 -2.10
N ASP A 13 7.71 -14.36 -0.98
CA ASP A 13 6.31 -13.94 -0.98
C ASP A 13 6.11 -12.46 -0.65
N SER A 14 7.03 -11.80 0.07
CA SER A 14 6.83 -10.40 0.52
C SER A 14 6.71 -9.36 -0.60
N ASN A 15 7.31 -9.60 -1.77
CA ASN A 15 7.20 -8.68 -2.91
C ASN A 15 5.85 -8.80 -3.66
N ASN A 16 5.14 -9.90 -3.45
CA ASN A 16 3.84 -10.13 -4.07
C ASN A 16 2.72 -9.44 -3.28
N ASP A 17 2.88 -9.34 -1.95
CA ASP A 17 1.89 -8.72 -1.06
C ASP A 17 1.67 -7.23 -1.38
N PHE A 18 2.74 -6.44 -1.51
CA PHE A 18 2.60 -5.00 -1.76
C PHE A 18 2.11 -4.67 -3.17
N THR A 19 2.51 -5.47 -4.17
CA THR A 19 1.99 -5.35 -5.55
C THR A 19 0.50 -5.69 -5.60
N THR A 20 0.08 -6.76 -4.91
CA THR A 20 -1.34 -7.13 -4.82
C THR A 20 -2.17 -6.04 -4.12
N ILE A 21 -1.61 -5.42 -3.08
CA ILE A 21 -2.27 -4.33 -2.36
C ILE A 21 -2.36 -3.08 -3.24
N SER A 22 -1.32 -2.73 -4.00
CA SER A 22 -1.35 -1.56 -4.88
C SER A 22 -2.35 -1.74 -6.03
N GLU A 23 -2.44 -2.93 -6.61
CA GLU A 23 -3.45 -3.28 -7.61
C GLU A 23 -4.87 -3.23 -7.05
N PHE A 24 -5.09 -3.77 -5.84
CA PHE A 24 -6.37 -3.67 -5.14
C PHE A 24 -6.77 -2.22 -4.91
N LEU A 25 -5.88 -1.40 -4.34
CA LEU A 25 -6.15 0.01 -4.08
C LEU A 25 -6.43 0.78 -5.38
N SER A 26 -5.68 0.49 -6.45
CA SER A 26 -5.92 1.11 -7.76
C SER A 26 -7.30 0.74 -8.35
N ALA A 27 -7.70 -0.53 -8.21
CA ALA A 27 -9.02 -1.01 -8.65
C ALA A 27 -10.18 -0.44 -7.82
N PHE A 28 -9.95 -0.14 -6.53
CA PHE A 28 -10.95 0.45 -5.63
C PHE A 28 -11.00 1.98 -5.65
N ALA A 29 -9.98 2.64 -6.19
CA ALA A 29 -9.95 4.10 -6.38
C ALA A 29 -11.23 4.66 -7.07
N PRO A 30 -11.74 4.09 -8.18
CA PRO A 30 -12.96 4.58 -8.81
C PRO A 30 -14.21 4.48 -7.92
N GLU A 31 -14.27 3.54 -6.98
CA GLU A 31 -15.41 3.39 -6.04
C GLU A 31 -15.46 4.51 -4.99
N VAL A 32 -14.33 5.17 -4.74
CA VAL A 32 -14.21 6.32 -3.82
C VAL A 32 -14.18 7.66 -4.57
N SER A 33 -14.12 7.64 -5.91
CA SER A 33 -14.13 8.80 -6.81
C SER A 33 -15.32 9.75 -6.59
N GLY A 34 -16.44 9.21 -6.11
CA GLY A 34 -17.64 9.99 -5.79
C GLY A 34 -17.66 10.63 -4.40
N ARG A 35 -16.67 10.38 -3.53
CA ARG A 35 -16.68 10.83 -2.13
C ARG A 35 -15.95 12.15 -1.90
N SER A 36 -14.72 12.29 -2.41
CA SER A 36 -13.96 13.54 -2.39
C SER A 36 -12.85 13.53 -3.43
N THR A 37 -12.78 14.56 -4.25
CA THR A 37 -11.65 14.89 -5.14
C THR A 37 -10.64 15.82 -4.45
N ASP A 38 -10.60 15.78 -3.12
CA ASP A 38 -9.84 16.75 -2.31
C ASP A 38 -8.33 16.61 -2.58
N ILE A 39 -7.64 17.74 -2.60
CA ILE A 39 -6.20 17.81 -2.91
C ILE A 39 -5.44 17.04 -1.84
N VAL A 40 -4.51 16.16 -2.23
CA VAL A 40 -3.61 15.52 -1.27
C VAL A 40 -2.73 16.58 -0.65
N THR A 41 -3.01 16.93 0.61
CA THR A 41 -2.20 17.90 1.36
C THR A 41 -0.79 17.34 1.60
N PRO A 42 0.23 18.18 1.75
CA PRO A 42 1.59 17.71 2.05
C PRO A 42 1.66 16.92 3.37
N GLU A 43 0.80 17.23 4.34
CA GLU A 43 0.68 16.44 5.57
C GLU A 43 0.17 15.02 5.28
N LEU A 44 -0.88 14.89 4.46
CA LEU A 44 -1.40 13.59 4.07
C LEU A 44 -0.37 12.80 3.25
N HIS A 45 0.34 13.45 2.33
CA HIS A 45 1.41 12.83 1.56
C HIS A 45 2.47 12.19 2.46
N GLY A 46 2.98 12.93 3.46
CA GLY A 46 3.96 12.39 4.40
C GLY A 46 3.43 11.20 5.22
N LYS A 47 2.14 11.20 5.57
CA LYS A 47 1.51 10.04 6.22
C LYS A 47 1.41 8.84 5.27
N LEU A 48 1.11 9.05 3.99
CA LEU A 48 1.07 7.97 2.98
C LEU A 48 2.47 7.37 2.75
N GLU A 49 3.52 8.19 2.73
CA GLU A 49 4.91 7.72 2.66
C GLU A 49 5.30 6.89 3.88
N ASN A 50 4.93 7.33 5.08
CA ASN A 50 5.17 6.56 6.30
C ASN A 50 4.38 5.24 6.32
N LEU A 51 3.16 5.24 5.79
CA LEU A 51 2.35 4.02 5.64
C LEU A 51 3.01 3.05 4.66
N ALA A 52 3.43 3.54 3.49
CA ALA A 52 4.10 2.74 2.47
C ALA A 52 5.43 2.17 2.97
N SER A 53 6.18 2.94 3.76
CA SER A 53 7.43 2.50 4.41
C SER A 53 7.21 1.57 5.62
N GLY A 54 5.97 1.28 6.02
CA GLY A 54 5.67 0.47 7.22
C GLY A 54 6.08 1.12 8.55
N LYS A 55 6.26 2.44 8.58
CA LYS A 55 6.70 3.20 9.77
C LYS A 55 5.55 3.68 10.65
N LEU A 56 4.30 3.57 10.19
CA LEU A 56 3.13 3.91 11.00
C LEU A 56 2.77 2.81 12.00
N GLY A 57 2.42 3.22 13.21
CA GLY A 57 1.79 2.34 14.19
C GLY A 57 0.36 1.97 13.79
N GLU A 58 -0.20 0.94 14.43
CA GLU A 58 -1.53 0.40 14.11
C GLU A 58 -2.66 1.46 14.23
N ASP A 59 -2.57 2.34 15.24
CA ASP A 59 -3.55 3.42 15.44
C ASP A 59 -3.49 4.48 14.33
N GLU A 60 -2.27 4.88 13.93
CA GLU A 60 -2.07 5.83 12.85
C GLU A 60 -2.48 5.25 11.49
N GLY A 61 -2.15 3.97 11.25
CA GLY A 61 -2.60 3.24 10.08
C GLY A 61 -4.13 3.15 9.98
N ARG A 62 -4.82 3.01 11.12
CA ARG A 62 -6.29 3.01 11.17
C ARG A 62 -6.90 4.40 10.96
N SER A 63 -6.23 5.45 11.43
CA SER A 63 -6.67 6.82 11.19
C SER A 63 -6.58 7.19 9.71
N ILE A 64 -5.40 6.98 9.11
CA ILE A 64 -5.13 7.36 7.71
C ILE A 64 -5.93 6.50 6.72
N SER A 65 -6.23 5.24 7.03
CA SER A 65 -7.00 4.37 6.13
C SER A 65 -8.40 4.91 5.85
N ARG A 66 -9.02 5.62 6.80
CA ARG A 66 -10.29 6.32 6.54
C ARG A 66 -10.14 7.49 5.58
N GLU A 67 -9.05 8.24 5.71
CA GLU A 67 -8.73 9.37 4.82
C GLU A 67 -8.44 8.88 3.39
N ILE A 68 -7.69 7.78 3.25
CA ILE A 68 -7.42 7.13 1.96
C ILE A 68 -8.71 6.62 1.31
N LEU A 69 -9.57 5.94 2.06
CA LEU A 69 -10.86 5.44 1.56
C LEU A 69 -11.89 6.55 1.29
N ALA A 70 -11.63 7.77 1.75
CA ALA A 70 -12.46 8.93 1.47
C ALA A 70 -11.94 9.77 0.30
N ASN A 71 -10.70 9.54 -0.17
CA ASN A 71 -10.04 10.37 -1.17
C ASN A 71 -9.36 9.50 -2.25
N GLU A 72 -9.88 9.58 -3.48
CA GLU A 72 -9.32 8.84 -4.62
C GLU A 72 -7.85 9.18 -4.88
N ASN A 73 -7.47 10.45 -4.78
CA ASN A 73 -6.09 10.87 -5.03
C ASN A 73 -5.14 10.30 -3.99
N ALA A 74 -5.54 10.25 -2.71
CA ALA A 74 -4.76 9.63 -1.66
C ALA A 74 -4.56 8.13 -1.91
N MET A 75 -5.58 7.44 -2.40
CA MET A 75 -5.52 6.02 -2.77
C MET A 75 -4.58 5.77 -3.96
N LYS A 76 -4.67 6.60 -5.01
CA LYS A 76 -3.76 6.54 -6.16
C LYS A 76 -2.31 6.85 -5.77
N THR A 77 -2.09 7.86 -4.92
CA THR A 77 -0.77 8.20 -4.40
C THR A 77 -0.19 7.03 -3.60
N LEU A 78 -0.96 6.43 -2.69
CA LEU A 78 -0.50 5.26 -1.94
C LEU A 78 -0.16 4.08 -2.84
N ALA A 79 -1.02 3.75 -3.81
CA ALA A 79 -0.76 2.68 -4.76
C ALA A 79 0.53 2.94 -5.56
N GLY A 80 0.77 4.18 -5.98
CA GLY A 80 2.00 4.59 -6.65
C GLY A 80 3.23 4.45 -5.76
N LEU A 81 3.14 4.84 -4.48
CA LEU A 81 4.22 4.69 -3.51
C LEU A 81 4.56 3.20 -3.28
N LEU A 82 3.54 2.36 -3.08
CA LEU A 82 3.70 0.91 -2.90
C LEU A 82 4.23 0.20 -4.15
N SER A 83 3.89 0.69 -5.34
CA SER A 83 4.36 0.13 -6.61
C SER A 83 5.78 0.56 -6.97
N ASN A 84 6.29 1.66 -6.41
CA ASN A 84 7.62 2.20 -6.71
C ASN A 84 8.69 1.75 -5.70
N ASP A 85 8.27 1.16 -4.58
CA ASP A 85 9.16 0.58 -3.55
C ASP A 85 9.48 -0.93 -3.82
N ALA A 86 9.13 -1.44 -5.02
CA ALA A 86 9.33 -2.83 -5.45
C ALA A 86 10.59 -3.04 -6.31
#